data_AF-A0A349MC69-F1
#
_entry.id   AF-A0A349MC69-F1
#
_cell.length_a   1.000
_cell.length_b   1.000
_cell.length_c   1.000
_cell.angle_alpha   90.00
_cell.angle_beta   90.00
_cell.angle_gamma   90.00
#
_symmetry.space_group_name_H-M   'P 1'
#
loop_
_entity.id
_entity.type
_entity.pdbx_description
1 polymer ?
#
loop_
_entity_poly.entity_id
_entity_poly.type
_entity_poly.pdbx_seq_one_letter_code
_entity_poly.pdbx_strand_id
1 'polypeptide(L)'
;TCVDLLETQKMKHELAFRTRMRVHLGMTVLLWIVIMAFRMVNDTSVVAALFTAANYTYGPLLGLFSVGMFTTWNPRTKIIPWVCVLAPALGYGIEHMLLDLFNFSFGFALLPINGLLTALGLALISQKRLV
;
A
#
# COMPACT_ATOMS: atom_id res chain seq x y z
N THR A 1 17.39 5.85 -0.74
CA THR A 1 18.23 6.75 -1.56
C THR A 1 17.56 6.94 -2.90
N CYS A 2 17.42 8.18 -3.38
CA CYS A 2 16.86 8.44 -4.71
C CYS A 2 17.87 7.95 -5.75
N VAL A 3 17.52 6.88 -6.47
CA VAL A 3 18.36 6.34 -7.55
C VAL A 3 18.08 7.17 -8.80
N ASP A 4 19.06 7.97 -9.22
CA ASP A 4 18.98 8.77 -10.45
C ASP A 4 19.40 7.91 -11.66
N LEU A 5 18.41 7.31 -12.30
CA LEU A 5 18.59 6.44 -13.47
C LEU A 5 19.18 7.17 -14.69
N LEU A 6 19.00 8.49 -14.80
CA LEU A 6 19.48 9.29 -15.92
C LEU A 6 20.83 9.98 -15.63
N GLU A 7 21.43 9.72 -14.47
CA GLU A 7 22.69 10.30 -14.02
C GLU A 7 22.76 11.83 -14.22
N THR A 8 21.67 12.55 -13.93
CA THR A 8 21.54 13.99 -14.19
C THR A 8 22.57 14.83 -13.43
N GLN A 9 23.18 14.26 -12.38
CA GLN A 9 24.30 14.81 -11.62
C GLN A 9 25.58 15.02 -12.45
N LYS A 10 25.81 14.20 -13.49
CA LYS A 10 27.01 14.29 -14.36
C LYS A 10 26.82 15.25 -15.55
N MET A 11 25.61 15.78 -15.74
CA MET A 11 25.28 16.67 -16.85
C MET A 11 25.57 18.13 -16.51
N LYS A 12 25.82 18.97 -17.53
CA LYS A 12 25.84 20.43 -17.35
C LYS A 12 24.50 20.90 -16.77
N HIS A 13 24.54 21.87 -15.84
CA HIS A 13 23.37 22.31 -15.05
C HIS A 13 22.14 22.64 -15.91
N GLU A 14 22.33 23.35 -17.03
CA GLU A 14 21.26 23.72 -17.95
C GLU A 14 20.62 22.49 -18.64
N LEU A 15 21.44 21.51 -19.02
CA LEU A 15 20.98 20.26 -19.64
C LEU A 15 20.22 19.40 -18.62
N ALA A 16 20.76 19.26 -17.41
CA ALA A 16 20.11 18.52 -16.32
C ALA A 16 18.72 19.08 -15.99
N PHE A 17 18.60 20.41 -15.92
CA PHE A 17 17.33 21.09 -15.69
C PHE A 17 16.32 20.80 -16.80
N ARG A 18 16.73 20.94 -18.07
CA ARG A 18 15.88 20.62 -19.22
C ARG A 18 15.44 19.16 -19.24
N THR A 19 16.34 18.23 -18.93
CA THR A 19 16.03 16.79 -18.86
C THR A 19 14.99 16.51 -17.78
N ARG A 20 15.17 17.06 -16.57
CA ARG A 20 14.18 16.90 -15.48
C ARG A 20 12.81 17.44 -15.87
N MET A 21 12.76 18.60 -16.52
CA MET A 21 11.49 19.19 -16.98
C MET A 21 10.81 18.31 -18.04
N ARG A 22 11.55 17.79 -19.02
CA ARG A 22 11.01 16.90 -20.05
C ARG A 22 10.50 15.58 -19.47
N VAL A 23 11.26 14.97 -18.56
CA VAL A 23 10.85 13.71 -17.90
C VAL A 23 9.62 13.96 -17.05
N HIS A 24 9.58 15.04 -16.27
CA HIS A 24 8.40 15.37 -15.46
C HIS A 24 7.17 15.62 -16.33
N LEU A 25 7.30 16.41 -17.40
CA LEU A 25 6.21 16.64 -18.34
C LEU A 25 5.77 15.35 -19.04
N GLY A 26 6.71 14.52 -19.48
CA GLY A 26 6.44 13.22 -20.09
C GLY A 26 5.70 12.27 -19.14
N MET A 27 6.11 12.20 -17.88
CA MET A 27 5.43 11.41 -16.84
C MET A 27 4.03 11.93 -16.57
N THR A 28 3.84 13.26 -16.50
CA THR A 28 2.51 13.86 -16.32
C THR A 28 1.58 13.56 -17.50
N VAL A 29 2.06 13.68 -18.74
CA VAL A 29 1.29 13.36 -19.95
C VAL A 29 0.97 11.86 -20.00
N LEU A 30 1.94 11.00 -19.72
CA LEU A 30 1.75 9.56 -19.67
C LEU A 30 0.68 9.19 -18.62
N LEU A 31 0.78 9.75 -17.41
CA LEU A 31 -0.18 9.53 -16.35
C LEU A 31 -1.58 10.00 -16.77
N TRP A 32 -1.69 11.16 -17.41
CA TRP A 32 -2.95 11.66 -17.95
C TRP A 32 -3.55 10.72 -19.01
N ILE A 33 -2.73 10.19 -19.94
CA ILE A 33 -3.16 9.20 -20.94
C ILE A 33 -3.68 7.93 -20.25
N VAL A 34 -2.95 7.42 -19.26
CA VAL A 34 -3.35 6.22 -18.50
C VAL A 34 -4.69 6.45 -17.79
N ILE A 35 -4.89 7.62 -17.16
CA ILE A 35 -6.16 7.98 -16.51
C ILE A 35 -7.31 8.04 -17.54
N MET A 36 -7.08 8.65 -18.70
CA MET A 36 -8.10 8.72 -19.77
C MET A 36 -8.40 7.36 -20.38
N ALA A 37 -7.39 6.51 -20.55
CA ALA A 37 -7.55 5.13 -21.00
C ALA A 37 -8.38 4.32 -20.01
N PHE A 38 -8.07 4.41 -18.71
CA PHE A 38 -8.92 3.82 -17.67
C PHE A 38 -10.34 4.37 -17.76
N ARG A 39 -10.53 5.69 -17.86
CA ARG A 39 -11.86 6.31 -17.97
C ARG A 39 -12.66 5.80 -19.18
N MET A 40 -12.02 5.55 -20.32
CA MET A 40 -12.68 5.04 -21.53
C MET A 40 -13.09 3.57 -21.39
N VAL A 41 -12.33 2.79 -20.62
CA VAL A 41 -12.62 1.38 -20.32
C VAL A 41 -13.56 1.23 -19.11
N ASN A 42 -13.71 2.28 -18.28
CA ASN A 42 -14.41 2.20 -17.00
C ASN A 42 -15.93 2.33 -17.17
N ASP A 43 -16.61 1.18 -17.20
CA ASP A 43 -17.58 0.91 -16.13
C ASP A 43 -16.80 0.79 -14.83
N THR A 44 -17.22 1.46 -13.75
CA THR A 44 -16.59 1.66 -12.41
C THR A 44 -15.76 0.52 -11.77
N SER A 45 -15.82 -0.69 -12.31
CA SER A 45 -15.24 -1.94 -11.84
C SER A 45 -13.70 -2.01 -11.89
N VAL A 46 -13.03 -1.41 -12.88
CA VAL A 46 -11.56 -1.58 -13.02
C VAL A 46 -10.82 -0.80 -11.93
N VAL A 47 -11.24 0.46 -11.71
CA VAL A 47 -10.69 1.29 -10.63
C VAL A 47 -10.96 0.63 -9.28
N ALA A 48 -12.17 0.11 -9.07
CA ALA A 48 -12.51 -0.63 -7.86
C ALA A 48 -11.60 -1.85 -7.65
N ALA A 49 -11.36 -2.67 -8.68
CA ALA A 49 -10.49 -3.84 -8.60
C ALA A 49 -9.04 -3.48 -8.24
N LEU A 50 -8.50 -2.39 -8.81
CA LEU A 50 -7.16 -1.90 -8.46
C LEU A 50 -7.08 -1.50 -6.98
N PHE A 51 -8.08 -0.76 -6.49
CA PHE A 51 -8.14 -0.38 -5.07
C PHE A 51 -8.36 -1.58 -4.16
N THR A 52 -9.15 -2.56 -4.57
CA THR A 52 -9.30 -3.82 -3.83
C THR A 52 -7.95 -4.54 -3.70
N ALA A 53 -7.19 -4.66 -4.79
CA ALA A 53 -5.84 -5.24 -4.74
C ALA A 53 -4.90 -4.45 -3.82
N ALA A 54 -4.96 -3.11 -3.87
CA ALA A 54 -4.23 -2.22 -2.97
C ALA A 54 -4.63 -2.44 -1.49
N ASN A 55 -5.91 -2.63 -1.18
CA ASN A 55 -6.39 -2.86 0.19
C ASN A 55 -5.79 -4.13 0.81
N TYR A 56 -5.66 -5.20 0.03
CA TYR A 56 -5.12 -6.48 0.50
C TYR A 56 -3.58 -6.51 0.58
N THR A 57 -2.89 -5.73 -0.26
CA THR A 57 -1.43 -5.70 -0.30
C THR A 57 -0.83 -4.59 0.56
N TYR A 58 -1.31 -3.37 0.41
CA TYR A 58 -0.84 -2.22 1.18
C TYR A 58 -1.43 -2.17 2.60
N GLY A 59 -2.54 -2.87 2.87
CA GLY A 59 -3.07 -3.01 4.23
C GLY A 59 -2.03 -3.58 5.20
N PRO A 60 -1.49 -4.79 4.97
CA PRO A 60 -0.44 -5.36 5.82
C PRO A 60 0.84 -4.51 5.89
N LEU A 61 1.24 -3.91 4.77
CA LEU A 61 2.38 -3.01 4.75
C LEU A 61 2.15 -1.79 5.64
N LEU A 62 0.96 -1.18 5.60
CA LEU A 62 0.59 -0.09 6.49
C LEU A 62 0.73 -0.51 7.96
N GLY A 63 0.23 -1.69 8.34
CA GLY A 63 0.37 -2.21 9.71
C GLY A 63 1.83 -2.41 10.14
N LEU A 64 2.66 -3.00 9.28
CA LEU A 64 4.10 -3.16 9.51
C LEU A 64 4.81 -1.82 9.70
N PHE A 65 4.57 -0.88 8.80
CA PHE A 65 5.18 0.45 8.84
C PHE A 65 4.71 1.22 10.07
N SER A 66 3.43 1.18 10.42
CA SER A 66 2.90 1.84 11.61
C SER A 66 3.53 1.30 12.88
N VAL A 67 3.63 -0.03 13.04
CA VAL A 67 4.29 -0.63 14.22
C VAL A 67 5.77 -0.28 14.27
N GLY A 68 6.47 -0.31 13.14
CA GLY A 68 7.90 0.00 13.09
C GLY A 68 8.23 1.48 13.33
N MET A 69 7.35 2.40 12.96
CA MET A 69 7.57 3.84 13.15
C MET A 69 7.06 4.36 14.50
N PHE A 70 5.92 3.86 14.97
CA PHE A 70 5.23 4.43 16.13
C PHE A 70 5.33 3.57 17.40
N THR A 71 5.95 2.39 17.34
CA THR A 71 5.99 1.46 18.47
C THR A 71 7.37 0.81 18.65
N THR A 72 7.68 0.40 19.88
CA THR A 72 8.95 -0.27 20.25
C THR A 72 8.82 -1.80 20.29
N TRP A 73 7.75 -2.35 19.69
CA TRP A 73 7.50 -3.78 19.66
C TRP A 73 8.58 -4.51 18.86
N ASN A 74 8.94 -5.72 19.34
CA ASN A 74 9.88 -6.60 18.66
C ASN A 74 9.17 -7.91 18.27
N PRO A 75 8.32 -7.87 17.21
CA PRO A 75 7.63 -9.05 16.71
C PRO A 75 8.62 -10.11 16.24
N ARG A 76 8.32 -11.38 16.53
CA ARG A 76 9.16 -12.51 16.09
C ARG A 76 9.26 -12.54 14.56
N THR A 77 10.46 -12.27 14.02
CA THR A 77 10.72 -12.13 12.59
C THR A 77 10.20 -13.29 11.74
N LYS A 78 10.33 -14.53 12.25
CA LYS A 78 9.87 -15.75 11.55
C LYS A 78 8.35 -15.83 11.38
N ILE A 79 7.58 -15.13 12.21
CA ILE A 79 6.11 -15.20 12.24
C ILE A 79 5.48 -14.03 11.46
N ILE A 80 6.23 -12.96 11.22
CA ILE A 80 5.75 -11.75 10.52
C ILE A 80 5.06 -12.07 9.16
N PRO A 81 5.64 -12.90 8.26
CA PRO A 81 5.00 -13.19 6.97
C PRO A 81 3.64 -13.87 7.13
N TRP A 82 3.50 -14.75 8.15
CA TRP A 82 2.24 -15.43 8.44
C TRP A 82 1.17 -14.45 8.90
N VAL A 83 1.53 -13.48 9.75
CA VAL A 83 0.61 -12.40 10.16
C VAL A 83 0.16 -11.57 8.96
N CYS A 84 1.07 -11.25 8.05
CA CYS A 84 0.76 -10.45 6.86
C CYS A 84 -0.17 -11.15 5.87
N VAL A 85 -0.18 -12.49 5.84
CA VAL A 85 -1.13 -13.28 5.03
C VAL A 85 -2.44 -13.49 5.78
N LEU A 86 -2.38 -13.72 7.09
CA LEU A 86 -3.57 -13.92 7.92
C LEU A 86 -4.43 -12.66 8.04
N ALA A 87 -3.84 -11.48 8.11
CA ALA A 87 -4.62 -10.24 8.26
C ALA A 87 -5.58 -9.98 7.07
N PRO A 88 -5.16 -10.06 5.79
CA PRO A 88 -6.05 -10.05 4.63
C PRO A 88 -7.13 -11.13 4.67
N ALA A 89 -6.78 -12.36 5.07
CA ALA A 89 -7.73 -13.47 5.14
C ALA A 89 -8.81 -13.23 6.20
N LEU A 90 -8.41 -12.72 7.36
CA LEU A 90 -9.33 -12.31 8.42
C LEU A 90 -10.17 -11.10 8.00
N GLY A 91 -9.56 -10.10 7.35
CA GLY A 91 -10.26 -8.93 6.83
C GLY A 91 -11.36 -9.30 5.83
N TYR A 92 -11.05 -10.22 4.91
CA TYR A 92 -12.03 -10.76 3.96
C TYR A 92 -13.17 -11.50 4.67
N GLY A 93 -12.84 -12.37 5.64
CA GLY A 93 -13.86 -13.09 6.41
C GLY A 93 -14.77 -12.17 7.23
N ILE A 94 -14.21 -11.14 7.85
CA ILE A 94 -14.98 -10.12 8.60
C ILE A 94 -15.88 -9.33 7.65
N GLU A 95 -15.36 -8.90 6.49
CA GLU A 95 -16.16 -8.20 5.49
C GLU A 95 -17.33 -9.05 4.99
N HIS A 96 -17.09 -10.33 4.70
CA HIS A 96 -18.16 -11.24 4.25
C HIS A 96 -19.23 -11.45 5.32
N MET A 97 -18.83 -11.63 6.59
CA MET A 97 -19.76 -11.76 7.70
C MET A 97 -20.61 -10.49 7.91
N LEU A 98 -20.01 -9.29 7.78
CA LEU A 98 -20.72 -8.02 7.92
C LEU A 98 -21.66 -7.74 6.74
N LEU A 99 -21.29 -8.18 5.55
CA LEU A 99 -22.15 -8.14 4.37
C LEU A 99 -23.40 -8.99 4.59
N ASP A 100 -23.25 -10.22 5.07
CA ASP A 100 -24.38 -11.13 5.26
C ASP A 100 -25.30 -10.69 6.42
N LEU A 101 -24.73 -10.23 7.53
CA LEU A 101 -25.50 -9.92 8.74
C LEU A 101 -26.07 -8.49 8.74
N PHE A 102 -25.34 -7.52 8.18
CA PHE A 102 -25.67 -6.10 8.27
C PHE A 102 -25.74 -5.38 6.92
N ASN A 103 -25.53 -6.08 5.79
CA ASN A 103 -25.42 -5.48 4.46
C ASN A 103 -24.36 -4.36 4.41
N PHE A 104 -23.28 -4.51 5.19
CA PHE A 104 -22.24 -3.51 5.33
C PHE A 104 -20.94 -3.98 4.66
N SER A 105 -20.39 -3.17 3.76
CA SER A 105 -19.06 -3.37 3.18
C SER A 105 -18.10 -2.27 3.63
N PHE A 106 -16.86 -2.65 3.90
CA PHE A 106 -15.81 -1.68 4.21
C PHE A 106 -15.38 -0.89 2.97
N GLY A 107 -15.47 -1.47 1.77
CA GLY A 107 -15.01 -0.85 0.53
C GLY A 107 -13.55 -0.39 0.65
N PHE A 108 -13.29 0.91 0.51
CA PHE A 108 -11.94 1.47 0.65
C PHE A 108 -11.41 1.49 2.09
N ALA A 109 -12.29 1.41 3.10
CA ALA A 109 -11.88 1.33 4.50
C ALA A 109 -11.26 -0.04 4.87
N LEU A 110 -11.31 -1.02 3.96
CA LEU A 110 -10.67 -2.32 4.18
C LEU A 110 -9.13 -2.18 4.32
N LEU A 111 -8.51 -1.18 3.67
CA LEU A 111 -7.07 -0.91 3.80
C LEU A 111 -6.64 -0.59 5.23
N PRO A 112 -7.19 0.43 5.91
CA PRO A 112 -6.84 0.69 7.31
C PRO A 112 -7.27 -0.44 8.24
N ILE A 113 -8.32 -1.20 7.93
CA ILE A 113 -8.68 -2.40 8.70
C ILE A 113 -7.62 -3.49 8.61
N ASN A 114 -7.17 -3.84 7.40
CA ASN A 114 -6.08 -4.81 7.22
C ASN A 114 -4.79 -4.33 7.88
N GLY A 115 -4.52 -3.02 7.85
CA GLY A 115 -3.42 -2.42 8.58
C GLY A 115 -3.55 -2.59 10.10
N LEU A 116 -4.73 -2.36 10.65
CA LEU A 116 -5.00 -2.55 12.08
C LEU A 116 -4.88 -4.02 12.48
N LEU A 117 -5.49 -4.94 11.72
CA LEU A 117 -5.39 -6.39 11.96
C LEU A 117 -3.94 -6.86 11.95
N THR A 118 -3.14 -6.35 11.02
CA THR A 118 -1.70 -6.66 10.96
C THR A 118 -0.97 -6.10 12.18
N ALA A 119 -1.21 -4.84 12.56
CA ALA A 119 -0.61 -4.24 13.74
C ALA A 119 -0.96 -5.02 15.03
N LEU A 120 -2.23 -5.43 15.19
CA LEU A 120 -2.68 -6.27 16.31
C LEU A 120 -1.99 -7.64 16.31
N GLY A 121 -1.90 -8.29 15.14
CA GLY A 121 -1.18 -9.56 15.00
C GLY A 121 0.30 -9.44 15.38
N LEU A 122 0.96 -8.36 14.96
CA LEU A 122 2.34 -8.05 15.34
C LEU A 122 2.49 -7.81 16.85
N ALA A 123 1.53 -7.13 17.47
CA ALA A 123 1.49 -6.92 18.92
C ALA A 123 1.46 -8.25 19.68
N LEU A 124 0.61 -9.19 19.24
CA LEU A 124 0.45 -10.50 19.87
C LEU A 124 1.69 -11.38 19.78
N ILE A 125 2.44 -11.28 18.68
CA ILE A 125 3.70 -12.04 18.50
C ILE A 125 4.93 -11.29 19.01
N SER A 126 4.75 -10.07 19.55
CA SER A 126 5.82 -9.25 20.10
C SER A 126 6.39 -9.90 21.35
N GLN A 127 7.69 -10.12 21.36
CA GLN A 127 8.37 -10.59 22.56
C GLN A 127 8.58 -9.41 23.49
N LYS A 128 8.29 -9.60 24.78
CA LYS A 128 8.79 -8.66 25.81
C LYS A 128 10.30 -8.63 25.67
N ARG A 129 10.86 -7.46 25.40
CA ARG A 129 12.28 -7.20 25.55
C ARG A 129 12.57 -7.38 27.04
N LEU A 130 13.06 -8.55 27.43
CA LEU A 130 13.75 -8.72 28.71
C LEU A 130 15.00 -7.84 28.61
N VAL A 131 14.87 -6.62 29.12
CA VAL A 131 15.98 -5.71 29.38
C VAL A 131 16.72 -6.22 30.60
#